data_AF-A0A501XEU6-F1
#
_entry.id   AF-A0A501XEU6-F1
#
_cell.length_a   1.000
_cell.length_b   1.000
_cell.length_c   1.000
_cell.angle_alpha   90.00
_cell.angle_beta   90.00
_cell.angle_gamma   90.00
#
_symmetry.space_group_name_H-M   'P 1'
#
loop_
_entity.id
_entity.type
_entity.pdbx_description
1 polymer ?
#
loop_
_entity_poly.entity_id
_entity_poly.type
_entity_poly.pdbx_seq_one_letter_code
_entity_poly.pdbx_strand_id
1 'polypeptide(L)'
;MLIGHLPAREMFLDALAAGRLHHAWLLAGPRGIGKRAFADWAALKLLSGGSGPGDTPADDPAAQLVAAGSHPDHRVLAPPTEGKGSATESIVVDQVREMADFLHSYPAIAGWRTLIVDSIDDMNPNTANAFLKELEEPRQKTVYLLVSHAPARLLPTIRSRCRMLRLFPLSDAEVRRVLEEGETGISAAEIDSMVTLARGAPGAVAALAGADVAGLGRTLDRIAAGGDAASLARSVAPQAAAPKLQALLALVPQRLAAAARSNPDPRLLDLYSEAEGLAKDAVRLAYDRAQVAMALADITARAGRIQDKR
;
A
#
# COMPACT_ATOMS: atom_id res chain seq x y z
N MET A 1 2.91 3.65 15.69
CA MET A 1 1.80 2.84 16.24
C MET A 1 1.13 2.09 15.10
N LEU A 2 0.76 0.83 15.29
CA LEU A 2 0.00 0.06 14.29
C LEU A 2 -1.50 0.16 14.56
N ILE A 3 -2.25 0.71 13.60
CA ILE A 3 -3.71 0.81 13.66
C ILE A 3 -4.34 -0.32 12.83
N GLY A 4 -5.31 -1.00 13.44
CA GLY A 4 -6.05 -2.11 12.84
C GLY A 4 -5.28 -3.43 12.83
N HIS A 5 -5.76 -4.36 11.98
CA HIS A 5 -5.22 -5.73 11.84
C HIS A 5 -5.21 -6.54 13.14
N LEU A 6 -6.11 -6.27 14.08
CA LEU A 6 -6.15 -6.93 15.39
C LEU A 6 -6.11 -8.47 15.31
N PRO A 7 -6.92 -9.15 14.48
CA PRO A 7 -6.86 -10.62 14.40
C PRO A 7 -5.49 -11.12 13.94
N ALA A 8 -4.83 -10.40 13.03
CA ALA A 8 -3.52 -10.77 12.54
C ALA A 8 -2.42 -10.53 13.59
N ARG A 9 -2.56 -9.48 14.41
CA ARG A 9 -1.66 -9.20 15.54
C ARG A 9 -1.75 -10.30 16.57
N GLU A 10 -2.97 -10.69 16.96
CA GLU A 10 -3.23 -11.79 17.90
C GLU A 10 -2.61 -13.09 17.41
N MET A 11 -2.87 -13.47 16.15
CA MET A 11 -2.29 -14.68 15.54
C MET A 11 -0.75 -14.70 15.57
N PHE A 12 -0.12 -13.54 15.36
CA PHE A 12 1.34 -13.43 15.40
C PHE A 12 1.87 -13.54 16.83
N LEU A 13 1.25 -12.83 17.78
CA LEU A 13 1.62 -12.86 19.19
C LEU A 13 1.41 -14.25 19.81
N ASP A 14 0.33 -14.95 19.48
CA ASP A 14 0.07 -16.31 19.93
C ASP A 14 1.16 -17.29 19.45
N ALA A 15 1.60 -17.14 18.19
CA ALA A 15 2.68 -17.96 17.64
C ALA A 15 4.02 -17.68 18.34
N LEU A 16 4.29 -16.41 18.65
CA LEU A 16 5.48 -15.98 19.38
C LEU A 16 5.47 -16.52 20.83
N ALA A 17 4.38 -16.31 21.56
CA ALA A 17 4.21 -16.75 22.95
C ALA A 17 4.29 -18.27 23.08
N ALA A 18 3.78 -19.00 22.09
CA ALA A 18 3.84 -20.46 22.06
C ALA A 18 5.22 -21.03 21.65
N GLY A 19 6.21 -20.18 21.34
CA GLY A 19 7.53 -20.62 20.84
C GLY A 19 7.47 -21.33 19.48
N ARG A 20 6.38 -21.14 18.73
CA ARG A 20 6.08 -21.81 17.44
C ARG A 20 6.07 -20.82 16.28
N LEU A 21 6.86 -19.75 16.39
CA LEU A 21 6.95 -18.72 15.36
C LEU A 21 7.60 -19.31 14.11
N HIS A 22 6.86 -19.28 13.00
CA HIS A 22 7.39 -19.71 11.70
C HIS A 22 8.47 -18.73 11.23
N HIS A 23 9.54 -19.22 10.59
CA HIS A 23 10.66 -18.37 10.16
C HIS A 23 10.27 -17.38 9.07
N ALA A 24 9.33 -17.71 8.18
CA ALA A 24 8.90 -16.80 7.11
C ALA A 24 7.38 -16.54 7.13
N TRP A 25 6.98 -15.27 7.14
CA TRP A 25 5.60 -14.83 7.12
C TRP A 25 5.31 -14.02 5.86
N LEU A 26 4.34 -14.48 5.07
CA LEU A 26 3.89 -13.78 3.86
C LEU A 26 2.66 -12.94 4.21
N LEU A 27 2.88 -11.63 4.37
CA LEU A 27 1.87 -10.61 4.65
C LEU A 27 1.15 -10.25 3.35
N ALA A 28 -0.01 -10.86 3.14
CA ALA A 28 -0.75 -10.80 1.88
C ALA A 28 -1.98 -9.90 1.97
N GLY A 29 -2.19 -9.04 0.97
CA GLY A 29 -3.43 -8.24 0.85
C GLY A 29 -3.27 -7.04 -0.09
N PRO A 30 -4.33 -6.26 -0.34
CA PRO A 30 -4.27 -5.08 -1.22
C PRO A 30 -3.15 -4.08 -0.86
N ARG A 31 -2.69 -3.27 -1.82
CA ARG A 31 -1.74 -2.17 -1.58
C ARG A 31 -2.40 -1.08 -0.74
N GLY A 32 -1.61 -0.44 0.14
CA GLY A 32 -2.07 0.68 0.96
C GLY A 32 -2.80 0.33 2.27
N ILE A 33 -3.05 -0.95 2.58
CA ILE A 33 -3.77 -1.35 3.81
C ILE A 33 -2.90 -1.36 5.08
N GLY A 34 -1.62 -0.99 5.03
CA GLY A 34 -0.73 -1.00 6.21
C GLY A 34 0.06 -2.30 6.44
N LYS A 35 0.28 -3.12 5.40
CA LYS A 35 1.08 -4.36 5.54
C LYS A 35 2.52 -4.12 5.95
N ARG A 36 3.15 -3.06 5.41
CA ARG A 36 4.49 -2.65 5.82
C ARG A 36 4.51 -2.23 7.28
N ALA A 37 3.55 -1.42 7.72
CA ALA A 37 3.40 -1.05 9.12
C ALA A 37 3.21 -2.27 10.05
N PHE A 38 2.47 -3.30 9.59
CA PHE A 38 2.39 -4.58 10.32
C PHE A 38 3.76 -5.27 10.41
N ALA A 39 4.52 -5.31 9.31
CA ALA A 39 5.86 -5.87 9.30
C ALA A 39 6.79 -5.13 10.27
N ASP A 40 6.78 -3.80 10.25
CA ASP A 40 7.59 -2.97 11.15
C ASP A 40 7.21 -3.21 12.62
N TRP A 41 5.90 -3.28 12.92
CA TRP A 41 5.39 -3.62 14.25
C TRP A 41 5.84 -5.02 14.71
N ALA A 42 5.71 -6.03 13.85
CA ALA A 42 6.09 -7.41 14.15
C ALA A 42 7.60 -7.54 14.34
N ALA A 43 8.40 -6.86 13.51
CA ALA A 43 9.85 -6.81 13.64
C ALA A 43 10.24 -6.19 14.97
N LEU A 44 9.70 -5.01 15.29
CA LEU A 44 10.01 -4.33 16.54
C LEU A 44 9.60 -5.16 17.76
N LYS A 45 8.48 -5.88 17.70
CA LYS A 45 8.09 -6.83 18.74
C LYS A 45 9.14 -7.90 18.99
N LEU A 46 9.70 -8.49 17.93
CA LEU A 46 10.74 -9.51 18.05
C LEU A 46 12.06 -8.95 18.60
N LEU A 47 12.43 -7.74 18.16
CA LEU A 47 13.68 -7.09 18.55
C LEU A 47 13.67 -6.63 20.02
N SER A 48 12.52 -6.17 20.52
CA SER A 48 12.33 -5.76 21.93
C SER A 48 12.02 -6.93 22.88
N GLY A 49 12.26 -8.18 22.46
CA GLY A 49 12.09 -9.37 23.32
C GLY A 49 10.66 -9.92 23.43
N GLY A 50 9.71 -9.43 22.63
CA GLY A 50 8.42 -10.10 22.41
C GLY A 50 7.39 -9.97 23.52
N SER A 51 7.50 -8.97 24.40
CA SER A 51 6.60 -8.85 25.55
C SER A 51 5.32 -8.07 25.24
N GLY A 52 4.20 -8.58 25.77
CA GLY A 52 2.89 -7.90 25.84
C GLY A 52 2.14 -7.72 24.51
N PRO A 53 0.80 -7.52 24.57
CA PRO A 53 -0.05 -7.40 23.38
C PRO A 53 -0.04 -6.00 22.73
N GLY A 54 0.37 -4.98 23.48
CA GLY A 54 0.40 -3.58 23.04
C GLY A 54 1.49 -3.29 22.01
N ASP A 55 1.68 -2.03 21.63
CA ASP A 55 2.81 -1.63 20.79
C ASP A 55 4.10 -1.56 21.62
N THR A 56 5.25 -1.67 20.98
CA THR A 56 6.53 -1.40 21.65
C THR A 56 6.65 0.11 21.90
N PRO A 57 6.98 0.54 23.14
CA PRO A 57 7.19 1.95 23.46
C PRO A 57 8.29 2.61 22.62
N ALA A 58 8.15 3.90 22.33
CA ALA A 58 9.13 4.63 21.51
C ALA A 58 10.49 4.83 22.21
N ASP A 59 10.51 4.76 23.53
CA ASP A 59 11.72 4.83 24.37
C ASP A 59 12.41 3.47 24.55
N ASP A 60 11.86 2.39 24.00
CA ASP A 60 12.53 1.09 23.96
C ASP A 60 13.84 1.17 23.15
N PRO A 61 14.97 0.61 23.63
CA PRO A 61 16.24 0.70 22.93
C PRO A 61 16.22 0.15 21.50
N ALA A 62 15.47 -0.94 21.25
CA ALA A 62 15.35 -1.48 19.90
C ALA A 62 14.54 -0.53 19.00
N ALA A 63 13.50 0.12 19.54
CA ALA A 63 12.72 1.12 18.80
C ALA A 63 13.59 2.31 18.37
N GLN A 64 14.44 2.81 19.28
CA GLN A 64 15.37 3.90 18.98
C GLN A 64 16.40 3.51 17.91
N LEU A 65 17.00 2.31 18.01
CA LEU A 65 17.97 1.81 17.04
C LEU A 65 17.35 1.54 15.67
N VAL A 66 16.12 1.00 15.62
CA VAL A 66 15.39 0.80 14.36
C VAL A 66 15.05 2.14 13.73
N ALA A 67 14.56 3.11 14.50
CA ALA A 67 14.27 4.46 14.01
C ALA A 67 15.53 5.17 13.47
N ALA A 68 16.69 4.92 14.07
CA ALA A 68 17.99 5.43 13.60
C ALA A 68 18.59 4.63 12.43
N GLY A 69 17.97 3.52 12.01
CA GLY A 69 18.47 2.63 10.96
C GLY A 69 19.75 1.86 11.33
N SER A 70 20.09 1.79 12.63
CA SER A 70 21.36 1.26 13.12
C SER A 70 21.24 -0.06 13.87
N HIS A 71 20.02 -0.62 14.01
CA HIS A 71 19.81 -1.88 14.70
C HIS A 71 20.57 -3.03 13.99
N PRO A 72 21.51 -3.73 14.65
CA PRO A 72 22.37 -4.72 14.01
C PRO A 72 21.64 -5.99 13.57
N ASP A 73 20.52 -6.32 14.23
CA ASP A 73 19.69 -7.49 13.93
C ASP A 73 18.45 -7.22 13.05
N HIS A 74 18.40 -6.05 12.41
CA HIS A 74 17.28 -5.65 11.56
C HIS A 74 17.75 -5.14 10.20
N ARG A 75 17.11 -5.65 9.15
CA ARG A 75 17.28 -5.14 7.79
C ARG A 75 15.94 -5.03 7.08
N VAL A 76 15.89 -4.09 6.14
CA VAL A 76 14.78 -3.88 5.22
C VAL A 76 15.34 -3.98 3.82
N LEU A 77 14.73 -4.85 3.02
CA LEU A 77 14.97 -4.95 1.59
C LEU A 77 13.76 -4.37 0.88
N ALA A 78 13.96 -3.26 0.16
CA ALA A 78 12.93 -2.58 -0.61
C ALA A 78 13.49 -2.17 -1.97
N PRO A 79 12.63 -1.97 -3.00
CA PRO A 79 13.07 -1.41 -4.27
C PRO A 79 13.80 -0.07 -4.07
N PRO A 80 14.88 0.19 -4.83
CA PRO A 80 15.64 1.44 -4.69
C PRO A 80 14.77 2.65 -5.04
N THR A 81 14.79 3.66 -4.18
CA THR A 81 14.19 4.97 -4.44
C THR A 81 15.15 5.83 -5.27
N GLU A 82 15.04 5.72 -6.60
CA GLU A 82 15.67 6.54 -7.67
C GLU A 82 17.14 7.00 -7.55
N GLY A 83 17.94 6.63 -8.54
CA GLY A 83 19.18 7.29 -8.93
C GLY A 83 19.40 7.17 -10.45
N LYS A 84 19.35 8.30 -11.16
CA LYS A 84 19.78 8.55 -12.56
C LYS A 84 19.78 7.35 -13.53
N GLY A 85 18.76 7.30 -14.40
CA GLY A 85 18.90 6.68 -15.72
C GLY A 85 18.80 5.15 -15.78
N SER A 86 17.92 4.55 -14.99
CA SER A 86 17.26 3.25 -15.19
C SER A 86 16.60 2.92 -13.87
N ALA A 87 15.33 3.31 -13.71
CA ALA A 87 14.53 2.87 -12.57
C ALA A 87 14.34 1.36 -12.68
N THR A 88 15.24 0.56 -12.12
CA THR A 88 14.88 -0.82 -11.78
C THR A 88 13.95 -0.71 -10.58
N GLU A 89 12.65 -0.71 -10.86
CA GLU A 89 11.53 -0.88 -9.90
C GLU A 89 11.57 -2.26 -9.21
N SER A 90 12.74 -2.90 -9.13
CA SER A 90 12.90 -4.28 -8.73
C SER A 90 14.02 -4.41 -7.73
N ILE A 91 13.80 -5.22 -6.70
CA ILE A 91 14.85 -5.69 -5.80
C ILE A 91 15.84 -6.50 -6.65
N VAL A 92 17.11 -6.12 -6.60
CA VAL A 92 18.16 -6.75 -7.42
C VAL A 92 18.88 -7.85 -6.65
N VAL A 93 19.42 -8.83 -7.39
CA VAL A 93 20.11 -10.01 -6.82
C VAL A 93 21.25 -9.59 -5.90
N ASP A 94 21.99 -8.53 -6.24
CA ASP A 94 23.14 -8.08 -5.47
C ASP A 94 22.75 -7.60 -4.06
N GLN A 95 21.59 -6.95 -3.91
CA GLN A 95 21.07 -6.58 -2.58
C GLN A 95 20.81 -7.82 -1.71
N VAL A 96 20.28 -8.90 -2.30
CA VAL A 96 20.07 -10.16 -1.57
C VAL A 96 21.42 -10.79 -1.17
N ARG A 97 22.43 -10.71 -2.05
CA ARG A 97 23.77 -11.26 -1.81
C ARG A 97 24.53 -10.50 -0.73
N GLU A 98 24.44 -9.17 -0.73
CA GLU A 98 25.03 -8.30 0.31
C GLU A 98 24.47 -8.62 1.71
N MET A 99 23.27 -9.17 1.76
CA MET A 99 22.63 -9.57 3.01
C MET A 99 23.01 -10.96 3.49
N ALA A 100 23.74 -11.76 2.71
CA ALA A 100 24.08 -13.14 3.08
C ALA A 100 24.83 -13.21 4.43
N ASP A 101 25.82 -12.33 4.65
CA ASP A 101 26.58 -12.29 5.91
C ASP A 101 25.70 -11.89 7.09
N PHE A 102 24.79 -10.94 6.87
CA PHE A 102 23.77 -10.58 7.85
C PHE A 102 22.84 -11.75 8.15
N LEU A 103 22.35 -12.48 7.14
CA LEU A 103 21.43 -13.60 7.34
C LEU A 103 22.10 -14.82 7.98
N HIS A 104 23.40 -15.01 7.77
CA HIS A 104 24.17 -16.16 8.25
C HIS A 104 24.83 -16.01 9.63
N SER A 105 24.84 -14.82 10.22
CA SER A 105 25.40 -14.61 11.57
C SER A 105 24.39 -14.99 12.68
N TYR A 106 24.71 -14.79 13.96
CA TYR A 106 23.73 -14.88 15.06
C TYR A 106 23.24 -13.47 15.44
N PRO A 107 22.01 -13.33 15.99
CA PRO A 107 21.57 -12.07 16.56
C PRO A 107 22.61 -11.52 17.54
N ALA A 108 22.97 -10.25 17.40
CA ALA A 108 24.03 -9.58 18.14
C ALA A 108 23.54 -9.06 19.49
N ILE A 109 22.35 -8.46 19.53
CA ILE A 109 21.79 -7.84 20.75
C ILE A 109 20.37 -8.31 21.05
N ALA A 110 19.58 -8.66 20.03
CA ALA A 110 18.20 -9.09 20.19
C ALA A 110 18.09 -10.63 20.28
N GLY A 111 16.96 -11.13 20.79
CA GLY A 111 16.66 -12.57 20.79
C GLY A 111 16.29 -13.14 19.40
N TRP A 112 16.05 -12.25 18.44
CA TRP A 112 15.66 -12.55 17.07
C TRP A 112 16.36 -11.59 16.10
N ARG A 113 16.63 -12.09 14.90
CA ARG A 113 16.93 -11.29 13.72
C ARG A 113 15.70 -11.14 12.86
N THR A 114 15.51 -9.97 12.27
CA THR A 114 14.36 -9.70 11.42
C THR A 114 14.80 -9.14 10.06
N LEU A 115 14.16 -9.65 9.01
CA LEU A 115 14.28 -9.12 7.66
C LEU A 115 12.88 -8.80 7.13
N ILE A 116 12.63 -7.53 6.82
CA ILE A 116 11.45 -7.12 6.07
C ILE A 116 11.81 -7.09 4.58
N VAL A 117 11.02 -7.76 3.75
CA VAL A 117 11.05 -7.60 2.29
C VAL A 117 9.80 -6.85 1.89
N ASP A 118 9.95 -5.58 1.54
CA ASP A 118 8.84 -4.71 1.16
C ASP A 118 8.58 -4.84 -0.33
N SER A 119 7.44 -5.46 -0.68
CA SER A 119 7.06 -5.85 -2.04
C SER A 119 7.95 -6.94 -2.65
N ILE A 120 7.84 -8.17 -2.12
CA ILE A 120 8.49 -9.36 -2.72
C ILE A 120 8.00 -9.65 -4.14
N ASP A 121 6.83 -9.11 -4.52
CA ASP A 121 6.30 -9.21 -5.89
C ASP A 121 7.21 -8.54 -6.94
N ASP A 122 8.06 -7.62 -6.51
CA ASP A 122 8.93 -6.82 -7.38
C ASP A 122 10.32 -7.47 -7.57
N MET A 123 10.53 -8.68 -7.06
CA MET A 123 11.74 -9.46 -7.36
C MET A 123 11.68 -10.01 -8.77
N ASN A 124 12.74 -9.79 -9.55
CA ASN A 124 12.93 -10.53 -10.79
C ASN A 124 13.17 -12.04 -10.49
N PRO A 125 12.98 -12.94 -11.46
CA PRO A 125 13.12 -14.39 -11.23
C PRO A 125 14.47 -14.81 -10.64
N ASN A 126 15.57 -14.15 -11.04
CA ASN A 126 16.91 -14.45 -10.51
C ASN A 126 17.00 -14.10 -9.02
N THR A 127 16.43 -12.98 -8.62
CA THR A 127 16.41 -12.50 -7.23
C THR A 127 15.53 -13.39 -6.36
N ALA A 128 14.36 -13.75 -6.88
CA ALA A 128 13.45 -14.68 -6.22
C ALA A 128 14.12 -16.05 -5.97
N ASN A 129 14.88 -16.57 -6.95
CA ASN A 129 15.61 -17.82 -6.80
C ASN A 129 16.79 -17.72 -5.82
N ALA A 130 17.51 -16.60 -5.78
CA ALA A 130 18.55 -16.38 -4.78
C ALA A 130 17.95 -16.34 -3.36
N PHE A 131 16.81 -15.68 -3.19
CA PHE A 131 16.11 -15.59 -1.91
C PHE A 131 15.50 -16.93 -1.46
N LEU A 132 15.12 -17.81 -2.39
CA LEU A 132 14.61 -19.15 -2.06
C LEU A 132 15.57 -19.95 -1.20
N LYS A 133 16.89 -19.81 -1.42
CA LYS A 133 17.90 -20.48 -0.62
C LYS A 133 17.79 -20.11 0.87
N GLU A 134 17.59 -18.82 1.15
CA GLU A 134 17.43 -18.30 2.51
C GLU A 134 16.14 -18.80 3.19
N LEU A 135 15.09 -19.05 2.40
CA LEU A 135 13.83 -19.60 2.90
C LEU A 135 13.87 -21.12 3.12
N GLU A 136 14.71 -21.83 2.36
CA GLU A 136 14.93 -23.29 2.45
C GLU A 136 15.80 -23.67 3.64
N GLU A 137 16.84 -22.89 3.91
CA GLU A 137 17.82 -23.15 4.96
C GLU A 137 17.89 -21.98 5.96
N PRO A 138 16.77 -21.65 6.63
CA PRO A 138 16.73 -20.48 7.51
C PRO A 138 17.65 -20.68 8.71
N ARG A 139 18.41 -19.63 9.06
CA ARG A 139 19.16 -19.64 10.32
C ARG A 139 18.22 -19.62 11.52
N GLN A 140 18.67 -20.24 12.61
CA GLN A 140 17.95 -20.19 13.87
C GLN A 140 17.78 -18.73 14.30
N LYS A 141 16.61 -18.43 14.89
CA LYS A 141 16.26 -17.09 15.37
C LYS A 141 16.21 -15.99 14.29
N THR A 142 16.01 -16.35 13.03
CA THR A 142 15.74 -15.39 11.94
C THR A 142 14.27 -15.44 11.53
N VAL A 143 13.64 -14.26 11.39
CA VAL A 143 12.27 -14.09 10.90
C VAL A 143 12.23 -13.19 9.66
N TYR A 144 11.68 -13.73 8.58
CA TYR A 144 11.42 -13.04 7.32
C TYR A 144 9.96 -12.55 7.29
N LEU A 145 9.76 -11.26 7.09
CA LEU A 145 8.45 -10.60 6.98
C LEU A 145 8.28 -10.09 5.55
N LEU A 146 7.56 -10.85 4.74
CA LEU A 146 7.46 -10.66 3.29
C LEU A 146 6.15 -9.96 2.95
N VAL A 147 6.22 -8.73 2.44
CA VAL A 147 5.03 -7.97 2.02
C VAL A 147 4.69 -8.32 0.58
N SER A 148 3.45 -8.76 0.33
CA SER A 148 2.96 -9.06 -1.02
C SER A 148 1.56 -8.50 -1.28
N HIS A 149 1.44 -7.76 -2.37
CA HIS A 149 0.22 -7.23 -2.97
C HIS A 149 -0.49 -8.23 -3.86
N ALA A 150 0.24 -9.16 -4.46
CA ALA A 150 -0.29 -10.13 -5.42
C ALA A 150 0.30 -11.54 -5.19
N PRO A 151 0.01 -12.19 -4.05
CA PRO A 151 0.65 -13.45 -3.67
C PRO A 151 0.43 -14.57 -4.68
N ALA A 152 -0.62 -14.52 -5.50
CA ALA A 152 -0.88 -15.47 -6.57
C ALA A 152 0.17 -15.41 -7.71
N ARG A 153 0.86 -14.28 -7.89
CA ARG A 153 1.92 -14.09 -8.90
C ARG A 153 3.28 -14.61 -8.43
N LEU A 154 3.44 -14.86 -7.13
CA LEU A 154 4.68 -15.39 -6.57
C LEU A 154 4.90 -16.85 -6.95
N LEU A 155 6.18 -17.23 -7.05
CA LEU A 155 6.58 -18.61 -7.28
C LEU A 155 5.96 -19.55 -6.23
N PRO A 156 5.37 -20.70 -6.63
CA PRO A 156 4.84 -21.69 -5.69
C PRO A 156 5.87 -22.16 -4.65
N THR A 157 7.15 -22.17 -5.01
CA THR A 157 8.28 -22.52 -4.15
C THR A 157 8.47 -21.54 -2.99
N ILE A 158 8.27 -20.24 -3.21
CA ILE A 158 8.33 -19.23 -2.13
C ILE A 158 7.10 -19.40 -1.23
N ARG A 159 5.91 -19.48 -1.84
CA ARG A 159 4.65 -19.56 -1.09
C ARG A 159 4.57 -20.76 -0.16
N SER A 160 5.04 -21.92 -0.62
CA SER A 160 5.02 -23.17 0.16
C SER A 160 5.93 -23.13 1.39
N ARG A 161 6.91 -22.22 1.43
CA ARG A 161 7.88 -22.04 2.51
C ARG A 161 7.52 -20.89 3.45
N CYS A 162 6.37 -20.26 3.26
CA CYS A 162 5.92 -19.14 4.07
C CYS A 162 4.60 -19.48 4.76
N ARG A 163 4.46 -19.04 6.01
CA ARG A 163 3.16 -18.95 6.65
C ARG A 163 2.44 -17.72 6.11
N MET A 164 1.37 -17.93 5.35
CA MET A 164 0.56 -16.83 4.84
C MET A 164 -0.27 -16.20 5.96
N LEU A 165 -0.16 -14.89 6.11
CA LEU A 165 -1.01 -14.07 6.97
C LEU A 165 -1.75 -13.06 6.10
N ARG A 166 -3.07 -13.26 5.98
CA ARG A 166 -3.91 -12.37 5.18
C ARG A 166 -4.29 -11.15 5.99
N LEU A 167 -3.99 -9.98 5.44
CA LEU A 167 -4.37 -8.68 5.95
C LEU A 167 -5.49 -8.13 5.07
N PHE A 168 -6.51 -7.55 5.70
CA PHE A 168 -7.72 -7.09 5.03
C PHE A 168 -7.79 -5.55 5.03
N PRO A 169 -8.56 -4.95 4.12
CA PRO A 169 -8.84 -3.51 4.19
C PRO A 169 -9.36 -3.11 5.58
N LEU A 170 -8.91 -1.95 6.04
CA LEU A 170 -9.31 -1.36 7.31
C LEU A 170 -10.76 -0.86 7.26
N SER A 171 -11.40 -0.79 8.41
CA SER A 171 -12.68 -0.09 8.57
C SER A 171 -12.51 1.43 8.39
N ASP A 172 -13.58 2.13 8.05
CA ASP A 172 -13.56 3.60 7.90
C ASP A 172 -13.09 4.31 9.18
N ALA A 173 -13.43 3.75 10.36
CA ALA A 173 -12.96 4.27 11.64
C ALA A 173 -11.45 4.09 11.82
N GLU A 174 -10.90 2.94 11.44
CA GLU A 174 -9.45 2.70 11.47
C GLU A 174 -8.72 3.56 10.44
N VAL A 175 -9.25 3.68 9.21
CA VAL A 175 -8.70 4.58 8.18
C VAL A 175 -8.65 6.00 8.73
N ARG A 176 -9.77 6.51 9.26
CA ARG A 176 -9.82 7.85 9.86
C ARG A 176 -8.71 8.05 10.87
N ARG A 177 -8.56 7.13 11.82
CA ARG A 177 -7.49 7.18 12.83
C ARG A 177 -6.10 7.19 12.21
N VAL A 178 -5.85 6.39 11.16
CA VAL A 178 -4.57 6.40 10.45
C VAL A 178 -4.29 7.77 9.81
N LEU A 179 -5.31 8.42 9.25
CA LEU A 179 -5.15 9.73 8.62
C LEU A 179 -4.97 10.85 9.65
N GLU A 180 -5.65 10.78 10.80
CA GLU A 180 -5.59 11.75 11.90
C GLU A 180 -4.29 11.66 12.70
N GLU A 181 -3.86 10.44 13.04
CA GLU A 181 -2.70 10.18 13.90
C GLU A 181 -1.39 10.08 13.09
N GLY A 182 -1.48 9.91 11.77
CA GLY A 182 -0.34 9.82 10.87
C GLY A 182 0.15 11.17 10.34
N GLU A 183 1.42 11.26 10.00
CA GLU A 183 2.03 12.41 9.33
C GLU A 183 1.67 12.44 7.83
N THR A 184 0.38 12.48 7.52
CA THR A 184 -0.13 12.40 6.13
C THR A 184 -0.21 13.75 5.44
N GLY A 185 -0.18 14.86 6.19
CA GLY A 185 -0.41 16.21 5.67
C GLY A 185 -1.86 16.47 5.23
N ILE A 186 -2.79 15.55 5.51
CA ILE A 186 -4.21 15.70 5.20
C ILE A 186 -4.87 16.56 6.28
N SER A 187 -5.55 17.62 5.86
CA SER A 187 -6.24 18.53 6.79
C SER A 187 -7.51 17.91 7.37
N ALA A 188 -7.94 18.36 8.56
CA ALA A 188 -9.17 17.88 9.20
C ALA A 188 -10.42 18.03 8.30
N ALA A 189 -10.44 19.05 7.43
CA ALA A 189 -11.51 19.30 6.48
C ALA A 189 -11.56 18.28 5.31
N GLU A 190 -10.45 17.59 5.04
CA GLU A 190 -10.34 16.61 3.94
C GLU A 190 -10.55 15.16 4.40
N ILE A 191 -10.45 14.88 5.69
CA ILE A 191 -10.46 13.51 6.25
C ILE A 191 -11.67 12.71 5.79
N ASP A 192 -12.89 13.26 5.88
CA ASP A 192 -14.11 12.52 5.52
C ASP A 192 -14.12 12.07 4.06
N SER A 193 -13.63 12.94 3.17
CA SER A 193 -13.52 12.63 1.74
C SER A 193 -12.41 11.59 1.50
N MET A 194 -11.30 11.69 2.22
CA MET A 194 -10.18 10.75 2.11
C MET A 194 -10.52 9.37 2.66
N VAL A 195 -11.27 9.27 3.77
CA VAL A 195 -11.75 8.01 4.33
C VAL A 195 -12.61 7.27 3.31
N THR A 196 -13.56 7.98 2.71
CA THR A 196 -14.42 7.43 1.66
C THR A 196 -13.62 6.97 0.44
N LEU A 197 -12.64 7.77 0.01
CA LEU A 197 -11.79 7.47 -1.15
C LEU A 197 -10.83 6.30 -0.90
N ALA A 198 -10.36 6.12 0.34
CA ALA A 198 -9.37 5.11 0.71
C ALA A 198 -9.89 3.67 0.57
N ARG A 199 -11.20 3.43 0.72
CA ARG A 199 -11.82 2.09 0.67
C ARG A 199 -11.06 1.06 1.53
N GLY A 200 -10.70 1.45 2.76
CA GLY A 200 -9.92 0.63 3.70
C GLY A 200 -8.41 0.55 3.46
N ALA A 201 -7.87 1.31 2.49
CA ALA A 201 -6.45 1.40 2.18
C ALA A 201 -5.93 2.83 2.40
N PRO A 202 -5.58 3.24 3.63
CA PRO A 202 -5.15 4.60 3.93
C PRO A 202 -3.91 5.04 3.14
N GLY A 203 -2.99 4.11 2.84
CA GLY A 203 -1.82 4.41 2.01
C GLY A 203 -2.15 4.75 0.56
N ALA A 204 -3.35 4.44 0.07
CA ALA A 204 -3.81 4.84 -1.27
C ALA A 204 -4.16 6.34 -1.35
N VAL A 205 -4.46 6.97 -0.21
CA VAL A 205 -4.86 8.39 -0.15
C VAL A 205 -3.80 9.28 0.51
N ALA A 206 -2.80 8.70 1.17
CA ALA A 206 -1.72 9.47 1.81
C ALA A 206 -0.98 10.40 0.85
N ALA A 207 -0.76 9.98 -0.40
CA ALA A 207 -0.11 10.81 -1.43
C ALA A 207 -1.03 11.91 -2.03
N LEU A 208 -2.30 11.94 -1.64
CA LEU A 208 -3.31 12.87 -2.17
C LEU A 208 -3.49 14.11 -1.29
N ALA A 209 -2.61 14.33 -0.31
CA ALA A 209 -2.66 15.51 0.55
C ALA A 209 -2.68 16.80 -0.29
N GLY A 210 -3.60 17.71 0.03
CA GLY A 210 -3.78 18.96 -0.72
C GLY A 210 -4.47 18.83 -2.09
N ALA A 211 -4.99 17.64 -2.44
CA ALA A 211 -5.73 17.46 -3.69
C ALA A 211 -7.13 18.11 -3.68
N ASP A 212 -7.66 18.54 -2.52
CA ASP A 212 -9.05 19.03 -2.37
C ASP A 212 -10.06 18.06 -3.00
N VAL A 213 -10.06 16.81 -2.51
CA VAL A 213 -10.93 15.73 -3.01
C VAL A 213 -12.40 16.13 -2.95
N ALA A 214 -12.81 16.87 -1.91
CA ALA A 214 -14.16 17.40 -1.78
C ALA A 214 -14.50 18.38 -2.92
N GLY A 215 -13.60 19.31 -3.25
CA GLY A 215 -13.75 20.23 -4.37
C GLY A 215 -13.74 19.57 -5.74
N LEU A 216 -12.92 18.54 -5.92
CA LEU A 216 -12.95 17.69 -7.12
C LEU A 216 -14.31 16.99 -7.26
N GLY A 217 -14.86 16.44 -6.17
CA GLY A 217 -16.21 15.88 -6.13
C GLY A 217 -17.27 16.88 -6.61
N ARG A 218 -17.30 18.09 -6.03
CA ARG A 218 -18.22 19.16 -6.45
C ARG A 218 -18.05 19.54 -7.93
N THR A 219 -16.84 19.47 -8.45
CA THR A 219 -16.56 19.77 -9.87
C THR A 219 -17.09 18.66 -10.78
N LEU A 220 -16.93 17.40 -10.40
CA LEU A 220 -17.51 16.26 -11.11
C LEU A 220 -19.04 16.30 -11.09
N ASP A 221 -19.67 16.71 -9.98
CA ASP A 221 -21.12 16.90 -9.91
C ASP A 221 -21.63 17.94 -10.93
N ARG A 222 -20.91 19.07 -11.06
CA ARG A 222 -21.22 20.07 -12.09
C ARG A 222 -21.03 19.55 -13.50
N ILE A 223 -19.99 18.76 -13.76
CA ILE A 223 -19.72 18.15 -15.08
C ILE A 223 -20.81 17.14 -15.44
N ALA A 224 -21.27 16.33 -14.49
CA ALA A 224 -22.39 15.41 -14.69
C ALA A 224 -23.67 16.17 -15.11
N ALA A 225 -23.88 17.37 -14.57
CA ALA A 225 -24.97 18.28 -14.94
C ALA A 225 -24.70 19.14 -16.20
N GLY A 226 -23.67 18.83 -17.00
CA GLY A 226 -23.35 19.53 -18.25
C GLY A 226 -22.43 20.76 -18.11
N GLY A 227 -21.70 20.88 -16.99
CA GLY A 227 -20.74 21.96 -16.75
C GLY A 227 -19.42 21.86 -17.54
N ASP A 228 -18.54 22.85 -17.35
CA ASP A 228 -17.28 23.00 -18.11
C ASP A 228 -16.17 22.01 -17.71
N ALA A 229 -15.96 20.99 -18.55
CA ALA A 229 -14.86 20.03 -18.44
C ALA A 229 -13.47 20.65 -18.66
N ALA A 230 -13.34 21.71 -19.47
CA ALA A 230 -12.06 22.32 -19.81
C ALA A 230 -11.42 23.03 -18.60
N SER A 231 -12.24 23.55 -17.67
CA SER A 231 -11.76 24.07 -16.39
C SER A 231 -11.05 23.00 -15.55
N LEU A 232 -11.62 21.79 -15.47
CA LEU A 232 -11.01 20.67 -14.74
C LEU A 232 -9.66 20.27 -15.36
N ALA A 233 -9.61 20.12 -16.68
CA ALA A 233 -8.38 19.76 -17.38
C ALA A 233 -7.25 20.78 -17.17
N ARG A 234 -7.54 22.08 -17.24
CA ARG A 234 -6.58 23.14 -16.95
C ARG A 234 -6.07 23.09 -15.51
N SER A 235 -6.94 22.74 -14.56
CA SER A 235 -6.57 22.68 -13.14
C SER A 235 -5.58 21.57 -12.78
N VAL A 236 -5.47 20.52 -13.62
CA VAL A 236 -4.56 19.39 -13.40
C VAL A 236 -3.36 19.36 -14.36
N ALA A 237 -3.31 20.27 -15.33
CA ALA A 237 -2.21 20.35 -16.28
C ALA A 237 -0.83 20.59 -15.60
N PRO A 238 -0.70 21.45 -14.58
CA PRO A 238 0.59 21.70 -13.92
C PRO A 238 1.16 20.45 -13.23
N GLN A 239 2.49 20.32 -13.18
CA GLN A 239 3.17 19.21 -12.49
C GLN A 239 2.80 19.12 -11.00
N ALA A 240 2.69 20.28 -10.34
CA ALA A 240 2.30 20.39 -8.94
C ALA A 240 0.87 19.88 -8.67
N ALA A 241 0.03 19.71 -9.71
CA ALA A 241 -1.32 19.18 -9.58
C ALA A 241 -1.40 17.64 -9.76
N ALA A 242 -0.26 16.93 -9.75
CA ALA A 242 -0.25 15.47 -9.82
C ALA A 242 -1.15 14.79 -8.76
N PRO A 243 -1.20 15.24 -7.48
CA PRO A 243 -2.13 14.68 -6.50
C PRO A 243 -3.60 14.83 -6.91
N LYS A 244 -3.97 15.92 -7.57
CA LYS A 244 -5.34 16.14 -8.07
C LYS A 244 -5.73 15.16 -9.16
N LEU A 245 -4.82 14.90 -10.12
CA LEU A 245 -5.08 13.90 -11.15
C LEU A 245 -5.19 12.50 -10.55
N GLN A 246 -4.31 12.15 -9.61
CA GLN A 246 -4.38 10.85 -8.91
C GLN A 246 -5.71 10.71 -8.15
N ALA A 247 -6.16 11.77 -7.48
CA ALA A 247 -7.47 11.80 -6.83
C ALA A 247 -8.62 11.59 -7.84
N LEU A 248 -8.58 12.20 -9.03
CA LEU A 248 -9.59 11.99 -10.08
C LEU A 248 -9.61 10.55 -10.59
N LEU A 249 -8.44 9.95 -10.82
CA LEU A 249 -8.31 8.56 -11.27
C LEU A 249 -8.88 7.57 -10.25
N ALA A 250 -8.86 7.91 -8.96
CA ALA A 250 -9.52 7.13 -7.91
C ALA A 250 -11.03 7.44 -7.78
N LEU A 251 -11.40 8.72 -7.82
CA LEU A 251 -12.73 9.20 -7.48
C LEU A 251 -13.77 8.89 -8.57
N VAL A 252 -13.41 9.01 -9.86
CA VAL A 252 -14.36 8.82 -10.97
C VAL A 252 -14.85 7.37 -11.06
N PRO A 253 -13.98 6.32 -11.10
CA PRO A 253 -14.45 4.94 -11.06
C PRO A 253 -15.29 4.63 -9.82
N GLN A 254 -14.92 5.17 -8.66
CA GLN A 254 -15.68 4.96 -7.42
C GLN A 254 -17.11 5.53 -7.51
N ARG A 255 -17.26 6.73 -8.06
CA ARG A 255 -18.58 7.35 -8.25
C ARG A 255 -19.42 6.60 -9.28
N LEU A 256 -18.83 6.14 -10.38
CA LEU A 256 -19.51 5.31 -11.37
C LEU A 256 -19.98 3.97 -10.76
N ALA A 257 -19.15 3.32 -9.95
CA ALA A 257 -19.53 2.11 -9.24
C ALA A 257 -20.69 2.36 -8.25
N ALA A 258 -20.70 3.48 -7.55
CA ALA A 258 -21.81 3.87 -6.68
C ALA A 258 -23.10 4.15 -7.48
N ALA A 259 -22.99 4.84 -8.61
CA ALA A 259 -24.10 5.10 -9.52
C ALA A 259 -24.69 3.79 -10.09
N ALA A 260 -23.84 2.88 -10.57
CA ALA A 260 -24.25 1.58 -11.12
C ALA A 260 -24.94 0.68 -10.07
N ARG A 261 -24.52 0.75 -8.80
CA ARG A 261 -25.21 0.04 -7.70
C ARG A 261 -26.59 0.60 -7.39
N SER A 262 -26.75 1.92 -7.50
CA SER A 262 -28.02 2.61 -7.22
C SER A 262 -28.97 2.57 -8.43
N ASN A 263 -28.42 2.48 -9.64
CA ASN A 263 -29.11 2.36 -10.90
C ASN A 263 -28.40 1.30 -11.76
N PRO A 264 -28.89 0.05 -11.82
CA PRO A 264 -28.25 -1.04 -12.56
C PRO A 264 -28.45 -0.91 -14.08
N ASP A 265 -28.11 0.25 -14.64
CA ASP A 265 -28.05 0.50 -16.08
C ASP A 265 -26.70 -0.06 -16.61
N PRO A 266 -26.71 -0.99 -17.58
CA PRO A 266 -25.49 -1.58 -18.13
C PRO A 266 -24.50 -0.53 -18.65
N ARG A 267 -24.98 0.62 -19.16
CA ARG A 267 -24.13 1.69 -19.67
C ARG A 267 -23.27 2.32 -18.57
N LEU A 268 -23.72 2.31 -17.31
CA LEU A 268 -22.91 2.79 -16.18
C LEU A 268 -21.78 1.81 -15.84
N LEU A 269 -22.00 0.50 -16.04
CA LEU A 269 -20.95 -0.52 -15.87
C LEU A 269 -19.89 -0.43 -16.97
N ASP A 270 -20.30 -0.11 -18.20
CA ASP A 270 -19.39 0.13 -19.32
C ASP A 270 -18.50 1.35 -19.03
N LEU A 271 -19.10 2.47 -18.60
CA LEU A 271 -18.35 3.68 -18.21
C LEU A 271 -17.41 3.44 -17.02
N TYR A 272 -17.85 2.66 -16.03
CA TYR A 272 -16.98 2.24 -14.92
C TYR A 272 -15.75 1.47 -15.43
N SER A 273 -15.96 0.51 -16.34
CA SER A 273 -14.87 -0.29 -16.92
C SER A 273 -13.92 0.56 -17.77
N GLU A 274 -14.46 1.52 -18.53
CA GLU A 274 -13.71 2.52 -19.29
C GLU A 274 -12.81 3.36 -18.37
N ALA A 275 -13.37 3.87 -17.26
CA ALA A 275 -12.63 4.68 -16.29
C ALA A 275 -11.54 3.88 -15.55
N GLU A 276 -11.81 2.62 -15.17
CA GLU A 276 -10.82 1.71 -14.58
C GLU A 276 -9.67 1.39 -15.55
N GLY A 277 -9.98 1.20 -16.83
CA GLY A 277 -8.97 1.01 -17.89
C GLY A 277 -8.07 2.24 -18.01
N LEU A 278 -8.67 3.42 -18.12
CA LEU A 278 -7.94 4.69 -18.19
C LEU A 278 -7.06 4.92 -16.95
N ALA A 279 -7.57 4.62 -15.75
CA ALA A 279 -6.81 4.75 -14.51
C ALA A 279 -5.55 3.87 -14.49
N LYS A 280 -5.64 2.64 -15.02
CA LYS A 280 -4.50 1.71 -15.12
C LYS A 280 -3.48 2.17 -16.17
N ASP A 281 -3.95 2.59 -17.34
CA ASP A 281 -3.07 2.99 -18.44
C ASP A 281 -2.41 4.35 -18.22
N ALA A 282 -3.10 5.32 -17.61
CA ALA A 282 -2.54 6.64 -17.32
C ALA A 282 -1.30 6.57 -16.43
N VAL A 283 -1.29 5.66 -15.45
CA VAL A 283 -0.12 5.42 -14.59
C VAL A 283 1.03 4.78 -15.38
N ARG A 284 0.73 3.87 -16.31
CA ARG A 284 1.73 3.10 -17.05
C ARG A 284 2.36 3.85 -18.23
N LEU A 285 1.57 4.67 -18.93
CA LEU A 285 1.93 5.24 -20.23
C LEU A 285 2.30 6.73 -20.16
N ALA A 286 2.40 7.30 -18.96
CA ALA A 286 2.75 8.70 -18.72
C ALA A 286 1.93 9.67 -19.58
N TYR A 287 0.62 9.42 -19.68
CA TYR A 287 -0.26 10.24 -20.50
C TYR A 287 -0.28 11.70 -20.07
N ASP A 288 -0.57 12.59 -21.02
CA ASP A 288 -0.78 14.00 -20.74
C ASP A 288 -1.92 14.19 -19.73
N ARG A 289 -1.63 14.93 -18.66
CA ARG A 289 -2.56 15.08 -17.53
C ARG A 289 -3.88 15.74 -17.93
N ALA A 290 -3.81 16.75 -18.81
CA ALA A 290 -5.01 17.45 -19.25
C ALA A 290 -5.86 16.54 -20.15
N GLN A 291 -5.25 15.73 -21.01
CA GLN A 291 -5.96 14.74 -21.82
C GLN A 291 -6.66 13.69 -20.95
N VAL A 292 -5.97 13.15 -19.93
CA VAL A 292 -6.57 12.17 -19.02
C VAL A 292 -7.76 12.78 -18.26
N ALA A 293 -7.62 14.01 -17.74
CA ALA A 293 -8.72 14.67 -17.06
C ALA A 293 -9.90 15.01 -18.00
N MET A 294 -9.64 15.37 -19.26
CA MET A 294 -10.70 15.55 -20.26
C MET A 294 -11.48 14.26 -20.50
N ALA A 295 -10.78 13.12 -20.64
CA ALA A 295 -11.43 11.83 -20.81
C ALA A 295 -12.27 11.44 -19.60
N LEU A 296 -11.75 11.61 -18.38
CA LEU A 296 -12.50 11.39 -17.15
C LEU A 296 -13.73 12.30 -17.02
N ALA A 297 -13.61 13.56 -17.47
CA ALA A 297 -14.72 14.50 -17.49
C ALA A 297 -15.82 14.10 -18.49
N ASP A 298 -15.45 13.64 -19.70
CA ASP A 298 -16.42 13.14 -20.69
C ASP A 298 -17.18 11.91 -20.16
N ILE A 299 -16.47 10.95 -19.57
CA ILE A 299 -17.08 9.79 -18.91
C ILE A 299 -18.09 10.26 -17.84
N THR A 300 -17.71 11.24 -17.02
CA THR A 300 -18.58 11.80 -15.97
C THR A 300 -19.83 12.47 -16.55
N ALA A 301 -19.69 13.26 -17.62
CA ALA A 301 -20.82 13.91 -18.30
C ALA A 301 -21.76 12.89 -18.99
N ARG A 302 -21.21 11.82 -19.57
CA ARG A 302 -22.00 10.70 -20.12
C ARG A 302 -22.79 9.98 -19.03
N ALA A 303 -22.20 9.77 -17.85
CA ALA A 303 -22.89 9.18 -16.71
C ALA A 303 -24.06 10.03 -16.22
N GLY A 304 -23.88 11.35 -16.07
CA GLY A 304 -24.97 12.27 -15.68
C GLY A 304 -26.17 12.19 -16.62
N ARG A 305 -25.93 12.20 -17.94
CA ARG A 305 -26.99 12.04 -18.96
C ARG A 305 -27.75 10.72 -18.90
N ILE A 306 -27.14 9.66 -18.36
CA ILE A 306 -27.83 8.36 -18.15
C ILE A 306 -28.74 8.44 -16.93
N GLN A 307 -28.30 9.14 -15.88
CA GLN A 307 -29.04 9.28 -14.63
C GLN A 307 -30.24 10.24 -14.75
N ASP A 308 -30.14 11.29 -15.57
CA ASP A 308 -31.21 12.27 -15.81
C ASP A 308 -32.36 11.77 -16.69
N LYS A 309 -32.19 10.64 -17.39
CA LYS A 309 -33.23 10.06 -18.28
C LYS A 309 -34.24 9.16 -17.55
N ARG A 310 -34.32 9.26 -16.22
CA ARG A 310 -35.35 8.65 -15.37
C ARG A 310 -36.43 9.67 -15.04
#